data_AF-A0AAX4L151-F1
#
_entry.id   AF-A0AAX4L151-F1
#
_cell.length_a   1.000
_cell.length_b   1.000
_cell.length_c   1.000
_cell.angle_alpha   90.00
_cell.angle_beta   90.00
_cell.angle_gamma   90.00
#
_symmetry.space_group_name_H-M   'P 1'
#
loop_
_entity.id
_entity.type
_entity.pdbx_description
1 polymer ?
#
loop_
_entity_poly.entity_id
_entity_poly.type
_entity_poly.pdbx_seq_one_letter_code
_entity_poly.pdbx_strand_id
1 'polypeptide(L)'
;MLNRVLMFYHRGIFNENLKRVLRENNINVIDIRLGKYVEIDIIDDPKKVILLIGEPLFIVTEIGGKFKQLFYDMRFWECHEILEEKWRKAENETEKNYLQAIILICASMIKYLKGEVEVSNMLMDKALSLISNFPQELLPLLYIRLGLDS
;
A
#
# COMPACT_ATOMS: atom_id res chain seq x y z
N MET A 1 7.34 0.88 24.16
CA MET A 1 6.80 0.15 22.99
C MET A 1 7.49 0.68 21.76
N LEU A 2 8.01 -0.18 20.89
CA LEU A 2 8.59 0.27 19.61
C LEU A 2 7.43 0.56 18.66
N ASN A 3 7.47 1.73 18.01
CA ASN A 3 6.46 2.14 17.05
C ASN A 3 6.78 1.54 15.67
N ARG A 4 5.75 1.34 14.85
CA ARG A 4 5.91 0.91 13.46
C ARG A 4 6.57 2.04 12.65
N VAL A 5 7.54 1.69 11.80
CA VAL A 5 8.28 2.64 10.96
C VAL A 5 8.33 2.10 9.54
N LEU A 6 8.03 2.98 8.58
CA LEU A 6 8.18 2.72 7.15
C LEU A 6 9.41 3.46 6.64
N MET A 7 10.34 2.75 6.02
CA MET A 7 11.57 3.31 5.46
C MET A 7 11.57 3.10 3.95
N PHE A 8 11.78 4.17 3.19
CA PHE A 8 11.68 4.14 1.73
C PHE A 8 13.06 4.31 1.10
N TYR A 9 13.44 3.37 0.23
CA TYR A 9 14.74 3.35 -0.43
C TYR A 9 14.61 3.32 -1.96
N HIS A 10 15.71 3.60 -2.66
CA HIS A 10 15.81 3.38 -4.09
C HIS A 10 15.64 1.90 -4.45
N ARG A 11 15.05 1.62 -5.62
CA ARG A 11 14.85 0.24 -6.10
C ARG A 11 16.11 -0.61 -6.20
N GLY A 12 17.28 0.03 -6.39
CA GLY A 12 18.56 -0.66 -6.48
C GLY A 12 18.97 -1.43 -5.22
N ILE A 13 18.39 -1.14 -4.05
CA ILE A 13 18.69 -1.89 -2.82
C ILE A 13 17.98 -3.24 -2.77
N PHE A 14 16.95 -3.44 -3.59
CA PHE A 14 16.10 -4.62 -3.49
C PHE A 14 16.84 -5.86 -3.97
N ASN A 15 16.75 -6.92 -3.17
CA ASN A 15 17.06 -8.28 -3.58
C ASN A 15 16.10 -9.22 -2.84
N GLU A 16 15.89 -10.42 -3.39
CA GLU A 16 14.94 -11.41 -2.84
C GLU A 16 15.28 -11.84 -1.40
N ASN A 17 16.55 -11.75 -1.02
CA ASN A 17 17.03 -12.12 0.31
C ASN A 17 16.97 -10.97 1.33
N LEU A 18 16.62 -9.75 0.94
CA LEU A 18 16.69 -8.56 1.81
C LEU A 18 15.91 -8.76 3.12
N LYS A 19 14.70 -9.32 3.04
CA LYS A 19 13.88 -9.61 4.22
C LYS A 19 14.56 -10.63 5.15
N ARG A 20 15.23 -11.64 4.58
CA ARG A 20 15.98 -12.64 5.34
C ARG A 20 17.20 -12.01 6.01
N VAL A 21 18.01 -11.25 5.27
CA VAL A 21 19.21 -10.57 5.77
C VAL A 21 18.89 -9.65 6.96
N LEU A 22 17.82 -8.85 6.85
CA LEU A 22 17.42 -7.96 7.94
C LEU A 22 16.99 -8.75 9.19
N ARG A 23 16.24 -9.84 9.02
CA ARG A 23 15.80 -10.70 10.13
C ARG A 23 16.96 -11.46 10.78
N GLU A 24 17.93 -11.93 10.01
CA GLU A 24 19.17 -12.56 10.51
C GLU A 24 20.00 -11.59 11.37
N ASN A 25 19.88 -10.28 11.14
CA ASN A 25 20.48 -9.23 11.95
C ASN A 25 19.57 -8.75 13.10
N ASN A 26 18.60 -9.57 13.51
CA ASN A 26 17.72 -9.31 14.66
C ASN A 26 16.90 -8.00 14.52
N ILE A 27 16.43 -7.72 13.30
CA ILE A 27 15.50 -6.64 13.00
C ILE A 27 14.10 -7.22 12.81
N ASN A 28 13.13 -6.67 13.53
CA ASN A 28 11.74 -7.06 13.41
C ASN A 28 11.08 -6.46 12.15
N VAL A 29 11.27 -7.11 11.00
CA VAL A 29 10.66 -6.74 9.72
C VAL A 29 9.29 -7.38 9.57
N ILE A 30 8.25 -6.54 9.47
CA ILE A 30 6.88 -6.94 9.16
C ILE A 30 6.80 -7.32 7.69
N ASP A 31 7.21 -6.42 6.81
CA ASP A 31 7.06 -6.61 5.37
C ASP A 31 8.09 -5.80 4.57
N ILE A 32 8.26 -6.22 3.31
CA ILE A 32 8.97 -5.43 2.31
C ILE A 32 8.07 -5.35 1.09
N ARG A 33 7.80 -4.13 0.63
CA ARG A 33 6.91 -3.86 -0.50
C ARG A 33 7.69 -3.16 -1.60
N LEU A 34 7.49 -3.61 -2.83
CA LEU A 34 8.13 -3.06 -4.01
C LEU A 34 7.14 -2.19 -4.77
N GLY A 35 7.49 -0.95 -5.08
CA GLY A 35 6.68 -0.05 -5.89
C GLY A 35 7.56 0.93 -6.64
N LYS A 36 7.27 2.22 -6.54
CA LYS A 36 8.19 3.29 -6.94
C LYS A 36 9.48 3.24 -6.11
N TYR A 37 9.33 2.88 -4.83
CA TYR A 37 10.40 2.71 -3.85
C TYR A 37 10.45 1.26 -3.37
N VAL A 38 11.50 0.94 -2.62
CA VAL A 38 11.51 -0.24 -1.73
C VAL A 38 11.08 0.25 -0.37
N GLU A 39 9.90 -0.18 0.04
CA GLU A 39 9.33 0.13 1.35
C GLU A 39 9.66 -1.00 2.31
N ILE A 40 10.41 -0.68 3.37
CA ILE A 40 10.76 -1.59 4.45
C ILE A 40 9.92 -1.20 5.67
N ASP A 41 9.10 -2.14 6.13
CA ASP A 41 8.15 -1.95 7.21
C ASP A 41 8.59 -2.74 8.43
N ILE A 42 8.93 -2.01 9.50
CA ILE A 42 9.50 -2.57 10.72
C ILE A 42 8.71 -2.17 11.95
N ILE A 43 8.81 -2.98 13.00
CA ILE A 43 8.49 -2.58 14.38
C ILE A 43 9.76 -2.74 15.20
N ASP A 44 10.73 -1.85 14.93
CA ASP A 44 12.07 -1.87 15.52
C ASP A 44 12.72 -0.47 15.44
N ASP A 45 13.93 -0.30 15.99
CA ASP A 45 14.73 0.90 15.83
C ASP A 45 15.23 1.03 14.37
N PRO A 46 14.84 2.09 13.62
CA PRO A 46 15.28 2.28 12.23
C PRO A 46 16.81 2.40 12.10
N LYS A 47 17.53 2.80 13.16
CA LYS A 47 19.00 2.89 13.12
C LYS A 47 19.66 1.55 12.79
N LYS A 48 19.08 0.42 13.20
CA LYS A 48 19.60 -0.91 12.87
C LYS A 48 19.58 -1.17 11.36
N VAL A 49 18.50 -0.76 10.70
CA VAL A 49 18.38 -0.88 9.24
C VAL A 49 19.38 0.06 8.56
N ILE A 50 19.47 1.32 9.02
CA ILE A 50 20.39 2.32 8.46
C ILE A 50 21.85 1.84 8.50
N LEU A 51 22.26 1.23 9.62
CA LEU A 51 23.61 0.71 9.80
C LEU A 51 23.94 -0.44 8.83
N LEU A 52 22.95 -1.21 8.37
CA LEU A 52 23.15 -2.35 7.49
C LEU A 52 23.09 -1.99 6.01
N ILE A 53 22.14 -1.13 5.62
CA ILE A 53 21.83 -0.89 4.20
C ILE A 53 21.89 0.59 3.80
N GLY A 54 22.34 1.47 4.69
CA GLY A 54 22.52 2.90 4.44
C GLY A 54 21.26 3.73 4.71
N GLU A 55 21.34 5.02 4.36
CA GLU A 55 20.27 5.98 4.62
C GLU A 55 19.07 5.78 3.68
N PRO A 56 17.83 5.79 4.20
CA PRO A 56 16.63 5.84 3.37
C PRO A 56 16.47 7.20 2.68
N LEU A 57 15.69 7.23 1.61
CA LEU A 57 15.24 8.47 0.98
C LEU A 57 14.40 9.31 1.93
N PHE A 58 13.51 8.64 2.67
CA PHE A 58 12.69 9.23 3.71
C PHE A 58 12.14 8.14 4.64
N ILE A 59 11.72 8.55 5.83
CA ILE A 59 11.14 7.70 6.86
C ILE A 59 9.75 8.24 7.19
N VAL A 60 8.80 7.34 7.39
CA VAL A 60 7.44 7.64 7.86
C VAL A 60 7.17 6.88 9.15
N THR A 61 6.89 7.63 10.22
CA THR A 61 6.53 7.10 11.55
C THR A 61 5.04 7.28 11.86
N GLU A 62 4.38 8.21 11.18
CA GLU A 62 2.96 8.49 11.31
C GLU A 62 2.35 8.49 9.92
N ILE A 63 1.34 7.65 9.71
CA ILE A 63 0.68 7.52 8.42
C ILE A 63 -0.20 8.75 8.19
N GLY A 64 0.05 9.46 7.11
CA GLY A 64 -0.69 10.67 6.75
C GLY A 64 -0.43 11.12 5.31
N GLY A 65 -1.08 12.21 4.92
CA GLY A 65 -0.94 12.79 3.57
C GLY A 65 -2.20 12.67 2.70
N LYS A 66 -2.09 13.13 1.46
CA LYS A 66 -3.22 13.11 0.51
C LYS A 66 -3.23 11.79 -0.26
N PHE A 67 -4.34 11.06 -0.21
CA PHE A 67 -4.54 9.79 -0.93
C PHE A 67 -4.03 9.83 -2.38
N LYS A 68 -4.41 10.86 -3.16
CA LYS A 68 -3.99 11.00 -4.56
C LYS A 68 -2.47 10.95 -4.72
N GLN A 69 -1.72 11.66 -3.87
CA GLN A 69 -0.26 11.73 -3.94
C GLN A 69 0.38 10.37 -3.60
N LEU A 70 -0.05 9.79 -2.47
CA LEU A 70 0.43 8.48 -2.02
C LEU A 70 0.16 7.39 -3.07
N PHE A 71 -1.04 7.38 -3.66
CA PHE A 71 -1.42 6.39 -4.65
C PHE A 71 -0.57 6.48 -5.92
N TYR A 72 -0.34 7.69 -6.46
CA TYR A 72 0.55 7.88 -7.61
C TYR A 72 2.02 7.58 -7.31
N ASP A 73 2.45 7.76 -6.06
CA ASP A 73 3.76 7.34 -5.58
C ASP A 73 3.84 5.83 -5.27
N MET A 74 2.79 5.06 -5.56
CA MET A 74 2.68 3.62 -5.31
C MET A 74 2.84 3.25 -3.82
N ARG A 75 2.55 4.20 -2.92
CA ARG A 75 2.53 4.01 -1.46
C ARG A 75 1.19 3.43 -1.03
N PHE A 76 0.84 2.29 -1.62
CA PHE A 76 -0.48 1.67 -1.51
C PHE A 76 -0.82 1.23 -0.08
N TRP A 77 0.19 0.86 0.72
CA TRP A 77 -0.02 0.50 2.12
C TRP A 77 -0.52 1.69 2.96
N GLU A 78 0.07 2.87 2.78
CA GLU A 78 -0.39 4.06 3.50
C GLU A 78 -1.76 4.52 3.01
N CYS A 79 -2.04 4.42 1.70
CA CYS A 79 -3.39 4.62 1.18
C CYS A 79 -4.41 3.68 1.84
N HIS A 80 -4.06 2.39 1.95
CA HIS A 80 -4.89 1.37 2.61
C HIS A 80 -5.20 1.76 4.05
N GLU A 81 -4.19 2.09 4.85
CA GLU A 81 -4.36 2.44 6.26
C GLU A 81 -5.21 3.70 6.46
N ILE A 82 -5.00 4.76 5.66
CA ILE A 82 -5.81 5.98 5.71
C ILE A 82 -7.28 5.70 5.39
N LEU A 83 -7.52 4.85 4.38
CA LEU A 83 -8.88 4.49 3.99
C LEU A 83 -9.54 3.56 4.99
N GLU A 84 -8.80 2.63 5.59
CA GLU A 84 -9.32 1.72 6.60
C GLU A 84 -9.75 2.48 7.85
N GLU A 85 -8.99 3.49 8.28
CA GLU A 85 -9.39 4.36 9.39
C GLU A 85 -10.72 5.07 9.10
N LYS A 86 -10.92 5.57 7.88
CA LYS A 86 -12.19 6.20 7.46
C LYS A 86 -13.32 5.17 7.38
N TRP A 87 -13.03 3.99 6.83
CA TRP A 87 -13.99 2.91 6.67
C TRP A 87 -14.55 2.43 8.02
N ARG A 88 -13.70 2.35 9.06
CA ARG A 88 -14.13 2.01 10.43
C ARG A 88 -15.08 3.04 11.05
N LYS A 89 -15.02 4.30 10.59
CA LYS A 89 -15.85 5.41 11.07
C LYS A 89 -17.08 5.68 10.20
N ALA A 90 -17.17 5.08 9.01
CA ALA A 90 -18.28 5.28 8.10
C ALA A 90 -19.57 4.68 8.66
N GLU A 91 -20.65 5.48 8.69
CA GLU A 91 -21.93 5.08 9.28
C GLU A 91 -22.91 4.49 8.26
N ASN A 92 -22.79 4.90 6.99
CA ASN A 92 -23.67 4.42 5.92
C ASN A 92 -23.01 3.34 5.06
N GLU A 93 -23.81 2.38 4.63
CA GLU A 93 -23.34 1.19 3.91
C GLU A 93 -22.76 1.53 2.52
N THR A 94 -23.30 2.56 1.87
CA THR A 94 -22.83 3.05 0.56
C THR A 94 -21.38 3.54 0.65
N GLU A 95 -21.08 4.44 1.57
CA GLU A 95 -19.73 4.96 1.82
C GLU A 95 -18.78 3.84 2.26
N LYS A 96 -19.27 2.94 3.12
CA LYS A 96 -18.50 1.79 3.59
C LYS A 96 -18.09 0.87 2.44
N ASN A 97 -19.00 0.56 1.53
CA ASN A 97 -18.71 -0.25 0.35
C ASN A 97 -17.78 0.47 -0.63
N TYR A 98 -17.91 1.80 -0.76
CA TYR A 98 -17.03 2.60 -1.62
C TYR A 98 -15.59 2.60 -1.09
N LEU A 99 -15.41 2.87 0.20
CA LEU A 99 -14.10 2.82 0.85
C LEU A 99 -13.50 1.41 0.79
N GLN A 100 -14.31 0.37 1.05
CA GLN A 100 -13.88 -1.02 0.95
C GLN A 100 -13.38 -1.38 -0.45
N ALA A 101 -14.04 -0.90 -1.51
CA ALA A 101 -13.59 -1.13 -2.88
C ALA A 101 -12.20 -0.53 -3.13
N ILE A 102 -11.94 0.70 -2.68
CA ILE A 102 -10.63 1.34 -2.87
C ILE A 102 -9.55 0.67 -2.01
N ILE A 103 -9.89 0.24 -0.79
CA ILE A 103 -9.01 -0.56 0.08
C ILE A 103 -8.59 -1.85 -0.64
N LEU A 104 -9.55 -2.56 -1.25
CA LEU A 104 -9.28 -3.77 -2.03
C LEU A 104 -8.41 -3.49 -3.26
N ILE A 105 -8.61 -2.36 -3.95
CA ILE A 105 -7.71 -1.93 -5.04
C ILE A 105 -6.28 -1.74 -4.51
N CYS A 106 -6.10 -1.04 -3.39
CA CYS A 106 -4.78 -0.83 -2.80
C CYS A 106 -4.11 -2.17 -2.43
N ALA A 107 -4.86 -3.08 -1.79
CA ALA A 107 -4.36 -4.41 -1.44
C ALA A 107 -4.04 -5.26 -2.68
N SER A 108 -4.87 -5.20 -3.72
CA SER A 108 -4.64 -5.86 -5.00
C SER A 108 -3.34 -5.38 -5.66
N MET A 109 -3.08 -4.07 -5.66
CA MET A 109 -1.83 -3.51 -6.20
C MET A 109 -0.60 -3.97 -5.42
N ILE A 110 -0.67 -4.03 -4.08
CA ILE A 110 0.43 -4.58 -3.26
C ILE A 110 0.72 -6.03 -3.65
N LYS A 111 -0.33 -6.84 -3.86
CA LYS A 111 -0.20 -8.24 -4.24
C LYS A 111 0.38 -8.43 -5.64
N TYR A 112 -0.08 -7.63 -6.59
CA TYR A 112 0.46 -7.62 -7.95
C TYR A 112 1.97 -7.37 -7.96
N LEU A 113 2.41 -6.37 -7.20
CA LEU A 113 3.83 -6.00 -7.12
C LEU A 113 4.70 -7.03 -6.40
N LYS A 114 4.10 -7.93 -5.62
CA LYS A 114 4.78 -9.08 -5.01
C LYS A 114 4.83 -10.31 -5.93
N GLY A 115 4.25 -10.23 -7.12
CA GLY A 115 4.11 -11.37 -8.03
C GLY A 115 2.97 -12.33 -7.62
N GLU A 116 2.14 -11.97 -6.63
CA GLU A 116 0.99 -12.75 -6.20
C GLU A 116 -0.24 -12.43 -7.09
N VAL A 117 -0.12 -12.72 -8.40
CA VAL A 117 -1.06 -12.25 -9.43
C VAL A 117 -2.47 -12.81 -9.25
N GLU A 118 -2.60 -14.09 -8.88
CA GLU A 118 -3.90 -14.73 -8.69
C GLU A 118 -4.67 -14.09 -7.51
N VAL A 119 -3.96 -13.81 -6.41
CA VAL A 119 -4.52 -13.13 -5.24
C VAL A 119 -4.87 -11.69 -5.59
N SER A 120 -4.01 -11.02 -6.36
CA SER A 120 -4.27 -9.66 -6.86
C SER A 120 -5.55 -9.59 -7.68
N ASN A 121 -5.73 -10.50 -8.64
CA ASN A 121 -6.94 -10.56 -9.49
C ASN A 121 -8.19 -10.80 -8.65
N MET A 122 -8.16 -11.77 -7.73
CA MET A 122 -9.28 -12.04 -6.83
C MET A 122 -9.68 -10.80 -6.01
N LEU A 123 -8.72 -10.02 -5.51
CA LEU A 123 -9.00 -8.79 -4.76
C LEU A 123 -9.56 -7.69 -5.67
N MET A 124 -9.05 -7.58 -6.90
CA MET A 124 -9.54 -6.63 -7.90
C MET A 124 -10.99 -6.95 -8.29
N ASP A 125 -11.33 -8.21 -8.55
CA ASP A 125 -12.69 -8.64 -8.90
C ASP A 125 -13.70 -8.31 -7.80
N LYS A 126 -13.30 -8.51 -6.53
CA LYS A 126 -14.11 -8.10 -5.37
C LYS A 126 -14.31 -6.58 -5.33
N ALA A 127 -13.27 -5.80 -5.61
CA ALA A 127 -13.38 -4.35 -5.66
C ALA A 127 -14.35 -3.91 -6.77
N LEU A 128 -14.20 -4.47 -7.98
CA LEU A 128 -15.06 -4.19 -9.12
C LEU A 128 -16.52 -4.57 -8.86
N SER A 129 -16.76 -5.69 -8.17
CA SER A 129 -18.12 -6.13 -7.81
C SER A 129 -18.80 -5.18 -6.83
N LEU A 130 -18.04 -4.54 -5.94
CA LEU A 130 -18.57 -3.47 -5.08
C LEU A 130 -18.87 -2.22 -5.92
N ILE A 131 -17.94 -1.83 -6.79
CA ILE A 131 -18.05 -0.65 -7.67
C ILE A 131 -19.26 -0.74 -8.60
N SER A 132 -19.54 -1.91 -9.18
CA SER A 132 -20.64 -2.12 -10.13
C SER A 132 -22.03 -1.89 -9.52
N ASN A 133 -22.14 -1.90 -8.19
CA ASN A 133 -23.40 -1.64 -7.49
C ASN A 133 -23.66 -0.15 -7.26
N PHE A 134 -22.71 0.73 -7.57
CA PHE A 134 -22.86 2.18 -7.39
C PHE A 134 -23.44 2.86 -8.63
N PRO A 135 -24.28 3.89 -8.45
CA PRO A 135 -24.63 4.83 -9.51
C PRO A 135 -23.38 5.42 -10.17
N GLN A 136 -23.37 5.46 -11.50
CA GLN A 136 -22.22 5.87 -12.32
C GLN A 136 -21.67 7.27 -11.97
N GLU A 137 -22.52 8.15 -11.43
CA GLU A 137 -22.21 9.52 -11.02
C GLU A 137 -21.29 9.61 -9.77
N LEU A 138 -21.23 8.55 -8.96
CA LEU A 138 -20.39 8.49 -7.75
C LEU A 138 -18.97 7.97 -8.03
N LEU A 139 -18.63 7.74 -9.31
CA LEU A 139 -17.37 7.13 -9.74
C LEU A 139 -16.44 8.05 -10.55
N PRO A 140 -16.24 9.35 -10.21
CA PRO A 140 -15.43 10.24 -11.04
C PRO A 140 -13.94 9.85 -11.12
N LEU A 141 -13.44 9.00 -10.22
CA LEU A 141 -12.06 8.48 -10.24
C LEU A 141 -11.90 7.19 -11.06
N LEU A 142 -12.99 6.41 -11.22
CA LEU A 142 -12.99 5.12 -11.92
C LEU A 142 -13.49 5.25 -13.37
N TYR A 143 -14.30 6.28 -13.66
CA TYR A 143 -14.74 6.67 -15.00
C TYR A 143 -13.96 7.88 -15.56
N ILE A 144 -12.70 8.06 -15.17
CA ILE A 144 -11.78 8.61 -16.17
C ILE A 144 -11.81 7.59 -17.29
N ARG A 145 -12.41 7.95 -18.44
CA ARG A 145 -12.25 7.24 -19.70
C ARG A 145 -10.76 6.88 -19.85
N LEU A 146 -10.38 5.69 -19.40
CA LEU A 146 -9.17 5.02 -19.84
C LEU A 146 -9.45 4.80 -21.32
N GLY A 147 -8.88 5.67 -22.14
CA GLY A 147 -9.19 5.80 -23.56
C GLY A 147 -9.12 4.46 -24.28
N LEU A 148 -10.26 3.80 -24.35
CA LEU A 148 -10.57 2.69 -25.24
C LEU A 148 -11.81 3.07 -26.06
N ASP A 149 -11.85 4.34 -26.49
CA ASP A 149 -12.41 4.65 -27.80
C ASP A 149 -11.20 4.69 -28.74
N SER A 150 -10.85 3.51 -29.27
CA SER A 150 -10.13 3.38 -30.55
C SER A 150 -11.10 3.65 -31.69
#